data_AF-A0A3B6KNP8-F1
#
_entry.id   AF-A0A3B6KNP8-F1
#
_cell.length_a   1.000
_cell.length_b   1.000
_cell.length_c   1.000
_cell.angle_alpha   90.00
_cell.angle_beta   90.00
_cell.angle_gamma   90.00
#
_symmetry.space_group_name_H-M   'P 1'
#
loop_
_entity.id
_entity.type
_entity.pdbx_description
1 polymer ?
#
loop_
_entity_poly.entity_id
_entity_poly.type
_entity_poly.pdbx_seq_one_letter_code
_entity_poly.pdbx_strand_id
1 'polypeptide(L)'
;MFLTRGQCKFLGLRYMYSMNFPHDTPLAENSTSSSTQQDVSIAHILWVILGCSANIEIFRRHSSHSSPPVTLIWRPRLKALRILDSCGSDVIELGVPYSDPLADGPVIQAAASCALKKGTKLGSVLAMLTEVIRELSCPIVLFTYYNPILKNGVRNFMAKIKQAGVHGLVVPDLPLEETTLLRSEATMHNIELVLLTTPTTPTERMKEITKASEGFVYLVSAVGVTGARSNVNLRVEHLLQEIKQVTDKPVAVGFGISTPEHAKQIAGWGADGVIIGSAVVRQLGEAASPEEGLRRIEEYAKSIKAAIP
;
A
#
# COMPACT_ATOMS: atom_id res chain seq x y z
N MET A 1 6.26 -6.30 34.04
CA MET A 1 5.05 -7.09 34.36
C MET A 1 4.65 -7.84 33.09
N PHE A 2 4.92 -9.14 33.03
CA PHE A 2 4.73 -9.96 31.82
C PHE A 2 3.25 -10.30 31.63
N LEU A 3 2.68 -9.96 30.48
CA LEU A 3 1.35 -10.41 30.08
C LEU A 3 1.47 -11.69 29.25
N THR A 4 0.78 -12.75 29.69
CA THR A 4 0.78 -14.08 29.08
C THR A 4 -0.22 -14.17 27.91
N ARG A 5 0.01 -15.15 27.02
CA ARG A 5 -0.65 -15.44 25.73
C ARG A 5 -2.19 -15.59 25.73
N GLY A 6 -2.90 -15.32 26.82
CA GLY A 6 -4.34 -15.53 26.97
C GLY A 6 -5.24 -14.30 26.92
N GLN A 7 -4.71 -13.07 27.02
CA GLN A 7 -5.54 -11.86 27.18
C GLN A 7 -5.75 -11.00 25.91
N CYS A 8 -5.11 -11.32 24.78
CA CYS A 8 -5.34 -10.60 23.51
C CYS A 8 -6.61 -11.03 22.73
N LYS A 9 -7.45 -11.93 23.27
CA LYS A 9 -8.62 -12.45 22.54
C LYS A 9 -9.95 -11.72 22.82
N PHE A 10 -9.98 -10.64 23.59
CA PHE A 10 -11.26 -10.05 24.03
C PHE A 10 -11.47 -8.53 23.82
N LEU A 11 -10.56 -7.81 23.17
CA LEU A 11 -10.76 -6.37 22.90
C LEU A 11 -11.13 -6.01 21.45
N GLY A 12 -11.09 -6.95 20.50
CA GLY A 12 -11.26 -6.66 19.07
C GLY A 12 -12.68 -6.76 18.50
N LEU A 13 -13.74 -6.90 19.32
CA LEU A 13 -15.07 -7.29 18.81
C LEU A 13 -16.27 -6.57 19.44
N ARG A 14 -16.09 -5.37 20.01
CA ARG A 14 -17.21 -4.66 20.67
C ARG A 14 -17.57 -3.26 20.16
N TYR A 15 -17.09 -2.86 18.99
CA TYR A 15 -17.54 -1.63 18.31
C TYR A 15 -18.19 -1.92 16.95
N MET A 16 -19.09 -2.90 16.94
CA MET A 16 -20.07 -3.12 15.87
C MET A 16 -21.41 -3.30 16.59
N TYR A 17 -22.40 -2.45 16.27
CA TYR A 17 -23.76 -2.37 16.83
C TYR A 17 -23.96 -1.45 18.05
N SER A 18 -24.39 -0.22 17.77
CA SER A 18 -25.56 0.38 18.44
C SER A 18 -26.15 1.47 17.54
N MET A 19 -27.39 1.27 17.11
CA MET A 19 -28.18 2.22 16.32
C MET A 19 -28.93 3.17 17.25
N ASN A 20 -29.13 4.42 16.83
CA ASN A 20 -30.34 5.19 17.12
C ASN A 20 -30.44 6.37 16.12
N PHE A 21 -31.57 6.45 15.41
CA PHE A 21 -31.99 7.59 14.57
C PHE A 21 -32.60 8.69 15.46
N PRO A 22 -32.57 9.97 15.05
CA PRO A 22 -33.73 10.52 14.33
C PRO A 22 -33.43 11.55 13.22
N HIS A 23 -34.27 11.47 12.18
CA HIS A 23 -34.96 12.50 11.37
C HIS A 23 -34.40 13.91 11.08
N ASP A 24 -34.58 14.27 9.80
CA ASP A 24 -34.89 15.58 9.18
C ASP A 24 -33.78 16.40 8.47
N THR A 25 -33.83 16.34 7.14
CA THR A 25 -33.32 17.29 6.11
C THR A 25 -34.21 18.54 6.02
N PRO A 26 -33.72 19.73 5.57
CA PRO A 26 -33.59 20.00 4.12
C PRO A 26 -32.48 20.98 3.63
N LEU A 27 -32.00 20.65 2.41
CA LEU A 27 -31.58 21.44 1.24
C LEU A 27 -31.35 22.97 1.31
N ALA A 28 -30.23 23.45 0.73
CA ALA A 28 -30.07 24.69 -0.08
C ALA A 28 -28.68 24.66 -0.78
N GLU A 29 -28.59 24.53 -2.10
CA GLU A 29 -28.50 25.58 -3.16
C GLU A 29 -27.10 26.19 -3.42
N ASN A 30 -26.60 25.84 -4.61
CA ASN A 30 -25.64 26.47 -5.55
C ASN A 30 -24.87 27.75 -5.14
N SER A 31 -23.57 27.76 -5.44
CA SER A 31 -22.98 28.80 -6.29
C SER A 31 -21.64 28.36 -6.92
N THR A 32 -21.55 28.57 -8.22
CA THR A 32 -20.39 28.41 -9.10
C THR A 32 -19.33 29.48 -8.84
N SER A 33 -18.06 29.11 -8.81
CA SER A 33 -16.99 30.02 -9.27
C SER A 33 -15.83 29.23 -9.86
N SER A 34 -15.48 29.60 -11.09
CA SER A 34 -14.38 29.14 -11.90
C SER A 34 -13.03 29.57 -11.31
N SER A 35 -12.10 28.63 -11.13
CA SER A 35 -10.67 28.96 -11.03
C SER A 35 -9.81 27.93 -11.77
N THR A 36 -9.02 28.49 -12.67
CA THR A 36 -7.82 27.98 -13.36
C THR A 36 -7.27 26.63 -12.88
N GLN A 37 -7.41 25.64 -13.76
CA GLN A 37 -6.84 24.30 -13.65
C GLN A 37 -5.33 24.37 -13.89
N GLN A 38 -4.55 24.33 -12.81
CA GLN A 38 -3.13 23.99 -12.88
C GLN A 38 -3.02 22.51 -13.25
N ASP A 39 -2.17 22.17 -14.22
CA ASP A 39 -1.84 20.79 -14.57
C ASP A 39 -1.11 20.14 -13.38
N VAL A 40 -1.88 19.47 -12.52
CA VAL A 40 -1.38 18.63 -11.43
C VAL A 40 -1.23 17.22 -11.98
N SER A 41 0.02 16.79 -12.22
CA SER A 41 0.34 15.41 -12.57
C SER A 41 -0.02 14.48 -11.42
N ILE A 42 -0.79 13.41 -11.67
CA ILE A 42 -1.27 12.51 -10.62
C ILE A 42 -0.24 11.39 -10.39
N ALA A 43 0.12 11.19 -9.12
CA ALA A 43 1.08 10.18 -8.72
C ALA A 43 0.53 8.75 -8.93
N HIS A 44 1.23 7.95 -9.71
CA HIS A 44 0.95 6.54 -9.93
C HIS A 44 1.69 5.70 -8.88
N ILE A 45 0.96 5.21 -7.88
CA ILE A 45 1.51 4.40 -6.80
C ILE A 45 1.16 2.93 -7.05
N LEU A 46 2.16 2.13 -7.44
CA LEU A 46 1.96 0.69 -7.64
C LEU A 46 2.37 -0.07 -6.38
N TRP A 47 1.42 -0.81 -5.83
CA TRP A 47 1.65 -1.68 -4.69
C TRP A 47 2.00 -3.09 -5.15
N VAL A 48 3.17 -3.55 -4.73
CA VAL A 48 3.66 -4.88 -5.07
C VAL A 48 4.10 -5.60 -3.83
N ILE A 49 3.56 -6.81 -3.65
CA ILE A 49 4.16 -7.80 -2.77
C ILE A 49 5.00 -8.72 -3.64
N LEU A 50 6.31 -8.54 -3.56
CA LEU A 50 7.28 -9.35 -4.29
C LEU A 50 7.43 -10.71 -3.61
N GLY A 51 6.45 -11.58 -3.83
CA GLY A 51 6.35 -12.90 -3.19
C GLY A 51 6.10 -14.05 -4.17
N CYS A 52 5.30 -13.80 -5.20
CA CYS A 52 4.77 -14.86 -6.05
C CYS A 52 4.82 -14.45 -7.54
N SER A 53 5.82 -14.96 -8.25
CA SER A 53 5.59 -15.44 -9.62
C SER A 53 5.23 -16.92 -9.48
N ALA A 54 4.10 -17.32 -10.05
CA ALA A 54 3.70 -18.72 -10.08
C ALA A 54 4.74 -19.57 -10.85
N ASN A 55 4.94 -20.79 -10.36
CA ASN A 55 5.80 -21.85 -10.89
C ASN A 55 7.30 -21.55 -11.03
N ILE A 56 8.05 -21.88 -9.97
CA ILE A 56 9.44 -22.34 -10.08
C ILE A 56 9.46 -23.79 -9.58
N GLU A 57 9.01 -24.70 -10.45
CA GLU A 57 9.56 -26.06 -10.52
C GLU A 57 10.35 -26.16 -11.83
N ILE A 58 11.46 -25.41 -11.91
CA ILE A 58 12.46 -25.62 -12.96
C ILE A 58 13.78 -25.84 -12.23
N PHE A 59 14.33 -27.05 -12.40
CA PHE A 59 15.45 -27.71 -11.70
C PHE A 59 15.10 -28.60 -10.49
N ARG A 60 14.32 -29.65 -10.74
CA ARG A 60 14.52 -30.94 -10.06
C ARG A 60 14.86 -32.03 -11.07
N ARG A 61 16.04 -31.92 -11.67
CA ARG A 61 16.82 -33.00 -12.28
C ARG A 61 18.21 -32.43 -12.58
N HIS A 62 19.10 -32.54 -11.61
CA HIS A 62 20.45 -33.09 -11.70
C HIS A 62 21.10 -32.93 -10.32
N SER A 63 21.56 -34.05 -9.79
CA SER A 63 22.13 -34.21 -8.47
C SER A 63 23.43 -33.42 -8.29
N SER A 64 23.50 -32.54 -7.29
CA SER A 64 24.67 -32.32 -6.42
C SER A 64 24.36 -31.17 -5.43
N HIS A 65 24.94 -31.27 -4.24
CA HIS A 65 24.64 -30.45 -3.08
C HIS A 65 25.15 -29.01 -3.24
N SER A 66 24.26 -28.07 -3.55
CA SER A 66 24.45 -26.65 -3.23
C SER A 66 23.13 -25.89 -3.41
N SER A 67 22.63 -25.28 -2.34
CA SER A 67 21.55 -24.28 -2.41
C SER A 67 21.98 -23.17 -3.39
N PRO A 68 21.12 -22.74 -4.34
CA PRO A 68 21.49 -21.66 -5.25
C PRO A 68 21.80 -20.38 -4.45
N PRO A 69 22.81 -19.58 -4.85
CA PRO A 69 23.13 -18.33 -4.18
C PRO A 69 21.89 -17.45 -4.08
N VAL A 70 21.71 -16.79 -2.92
CA VAL A 70 20.54 -15.97 -2.56
C VAL A 70 20.14 -14.99 -3.67
N THR A 71 21.11 -14.49 -4.45
CA THR A 71 20.96 -13.61 -5.62
C THR A 71 20.10 -14.18 -6.76
N LEU A 72 20.05 -15.49 -6.99
CA LEU A 72 19.23 -16.09 -8.06
C LEU A 72 17.73 -16.10 -7.71
N ILE A 73 17.39 -16.16 -6.42
CA ILE A 73 16.01 -16.26 -5.94
C ILE A 73 15.27 -14.93 -6.15
N TRP A 74 15.96 -13.79 -6.22
CA TRP A 74 15.36 -12.44 -6.30
C TRP A 74 15.26 -11.85 -7.70
N ARG A 75 15.90 -12.45 -8.72
CA ARG A 75 16.02 -11.84 -10.05
C ARG A 75 14.68 -11.41 -10.67
N PRO A 76 13.59 -12.21 -10.63
CA PRO A 76 12.30 -11.77 -11.14
C PRO A 76 11.71 -10.60 -10.34
N ARG A 77 11.97 -10.55 -9.03
CA ARG A 77 11.43 -9.51 -8.12
C ARG A 77 12.11 -8.16 -8.34
N LEU A 78 13.44 -8.16 -8.52
CA LEU A 78 14.22 -6.98 -8.86
C LEU A 78 13.79 -6.41 -10.23
N LYS A 79 13.55 -7.29 -11.21
CA LYS A 79 13.04 -6.89 -12.52
C LYS A 79 11.66 -6.25 -12.44
N ALA A 80 10.76 -6.76 -11.59
CA ALA A 80 9.45 -6.17 -11.42
C ALA A 80 9.54 -4.71 -10.93
N LEU A 81 10.40 -4.40 -9.94
CA LEU A 81 10.60 -3.03 -9.47
C LEU A 81 11.10 -2.10 -10.58
N ARG A 82 12.10 -2.53 -11.35
CA ARG A 82 12.63 -1.76 -12.48
C ARG A 82 11.59 -1.52 -13.56
N ILE A 83 10.77 -2.52 -13.86
CA ILE A 83 9.69 -2.39 -14.85
C ILE A 83 8.69 -1.34 -14.40
N LEU A 84 8.22 -1.40 -13.17
CA LEU A 84 7.21 -0.47 -12.65
C LEU A 84 7.74 0.96 -12.63
N ASP A 85 8.98 1.16 -12.16
CA ASP A 85 9.68 2.45 -12.22
C ASP A 85 9.78 2.96 -13.67
N SER A 86 10.25 2.13 -14.61
CA SER A 86 10.36 2.49 -16.03
C SER A 86 9.01 2.75 -16.72
N CYS A 87 7.92 2.21 -16.20
CA CYS A 87 6.56 2.45 -16.66
C CYS A 87 5.94 3.74 -16.11
N GLY A 88 6.71 4.52 -15.33
CA GLY A 88 6.28 5.81 -14.79
C GLY A 88 5.50 5.70 -13.49
N SER A 89 5.84 4.74 -12.63
CA SER A 89 5.44 4.80 -11.22
C SER A 89 6.11 5.99 -10.54
N ASP A 90 5.30 6.82 -9.90
CA ASP A 90 5.79 7.97 -9.14
C ASP A 90 6.20 7.56 -7.71
N VAL A 91 5.61 6.49 -7.20
CA VAL A 91 5.99 5.82 -5.94
C VAL A 91 5.79 4.31 -6.11
N ILE A 92 6.66 3.49 -5.54
CA ILE A 92 6.40 2.05 -5.42
C ILE A 92 6.17 1.69 -3.95
N GLU A 93 5.00 1.13 -3.67
CA GLU A 93 4.70 0.55 -2.37
C GLU A 93 5.14 -0.92 -2.36
N LEU A 94 6.00 -1.31 -1.42
CA LEU A 94 6.54 -2.67 -1.32
C LEU A 94 6.06 -3.35 -0.03
N GLY A 95 5.25 -4.39 -0.17
CA GLY A 95 4.72 -5.13 0.97
C GLY A 95 5.70 -6.17 1.53
N VAL A 96 5.87 -6.16 2.86
CA VAL A 96 6.57 -7.21 3.62
C VAL A 96 5.56 -8.28 4.00
N PRO A 97 5.76 -9.56 3.63
CA PRO A 97 4.78 -10.60 3.89
C PRO A 97 4.61 -10.84 5.39
N TYR A 98 3.37 -10.98 5.82
CA TYR A 98 2.98 -11.15 7.21
C TYR A 98 1.99 -12.31 7.37
N SER A 99 2.07 -13.01 8.51
CA SER A 99 1.27 -14.22 8.77
C SER A 99 -0.20 -13.94 9.04
N ASP A 100 -0.51 -12.78 9.60
CA ASP A 100 -1.86 -12.41 10.04
C ASP A 100 -2.33 -11.09 9.41
N PRO A 101 -2.41 -11.01 8.07
CA PRO A 101 -2.66 -9.76 7.37
C PRO A 101 -4.14 -9.37 7.36
N LEU A 102 -4.60 -8.75 8.45
CA LEU A 102 -6.03 -8.44 8.66
C LEU A 102 -6.63 -7.44 7.66
N ALA A 103 -5.82 -6.54 7.10
CA ALA A 103 -6.28 -5.51 6.15
C ALA A 103 -6.28 -6.00 4.69
N ASP A 104 -5.64 -7.14 4.44
CA ASP A 104 -5.41 -7.65 3.09
C ASP A 104 -6.54 -8.56 2.62
N GLY A 105 -6.94 -8.42 1.37
CA GLY A 105 -7.88 -9.32 0.72
C GLY A 105 -7.21 -10.60 0.18
N PRO A 106 -8.01 -11.53 -0.37
CA PRO A 106 -7.57 -12.90 -0.67
C PRO A 106 -6.39 -12.97 -1.64
N VAL A 107 -6.31 -12.07 -2.63
CA VAL A 107 -5.19 -12.01 -3.58
C VAL A 107 -3.87 -11.72 -2.86
N ILE A 108 -3.89 -10.74 -1.97
CA ILE A 108 -2.72 -10.33 -1.22
C ILE A 108 -2.35 -11.36 -0.17
N GLN A 109 -3.34 -11.91 0.55
CA GLN A 109 -3.14 -13.00 1.51
C GLN A 109 -2.48 -14.22 0.86
N ALA A 110 -2.89 -14.58 -0.37
CA ALA A 110 -2.28 -15.67 -1.13
C ALA A 110 -0.83 -15.36 -1.50
N ALA A 111 -0.54 -14.14 -1.96
CA ALA A 111 0.82 -13.70 -2.28
C ALA A 111 1.74 -13.68 -1.05
N ALA A 112 1.24 -13.18 0.09
CA ALA A 112 1.97 -13.19 1.36
C ALA A 112 2.24 -14.62 1.84
N SER A 113 1.23 -15.49 1.80
CA SER A 113 1.37 -16.92 2.15
C SER A 113 2.40 -17.63 1.27
N CYS A 114 2.38 -17.37 -0.04
CA CYS A 114 3.37 -17.87 -1.00
C CYS A 114 4.79 -17.41 -0.65
N ALA A 115 4.96 -16.12 -0.32
CA ALA A 115 6.24 -15.56 0.07
C ALA A 115 6.78 -16.17 1.37
N LEU A 116 5.91 -16.33 2.38
CA LEU A 116 6.26 -16.92 3.68
C LEU A 116 6.69 -18.39 3.53
N LYS A 117 5.99 -19.18 2.71
CA LYS A 117 6.38 -20.57 2.40
C LYS A 117 7.75 -20.67 1.76
N LYS A 118 8.15 -19.65 0.99
CA LYS A 118 9.50 -19.53 0.40
C LYS A 118 10.55 -18.94 1.35
N GLY A 119 10.17 -18.67 2.60
CA GLY A 119 11.07 -18.15 3.64
C GLY A 119 11.36 -16.65 3.55
N THR A 120 10.58 -15.88 2.78
CA THR A 120 10.75 -14.42 2.71
C THR A 120 10.53 -13.79 4.07
N LYS A 121 11.49 -12.97 4.51
CA LYS A 121 11.47 -12.20 5.76
C LYS A 121 11.84 -10.74 5.48
N LEU A 122 11.61 -9.85 6.45
CA LEU A 122 12.02 -8.44 6.36
C LEU A 122 13.47 -8.28 5.89
N GLY A 123 14.43 -8.97 6.54
CA GLY A 123 15.85 -8.85 6.18
C GLY A 123 16.14 -9.22 4.72
N SER A 124 15.45 -10.21 4.16
CA SER A 124 15.62 -10.56 2.74
C SER A 124 14.98 -9.55 1.79
N VAL A 125 13.87 -8.92 2.18
CA VAL A 125 13.26 -7.82 1.41
C VAL A 125 14.18 -6.61 1.38
N LEU A 126 14.75 -6.25 2.54
CA LEU A 126 15.68 -5.12 2.64
C LEU A 126 16.98 -5.38 1.88
N ALA A 127 17.53 -6.60 1.93
CA ALA A 127 18.70 -6.98 1.15
C ALA A 127 18.43 -6.87 -0.36
N MET A 128 17.27 -7.35 -0.82
CA MET A 128 16.85 -7.19 -2.22
C MET A 128 16.71 -5.72 -2.60
N LEU A 129 16.10 -4.88 -1.74
CA LEU A 129 16.00 -3.44 -1.99
C LEU A 129 17.38 -2.79 -2.14
N THR A 130 18.35 -3.11 -1.27
CA THR A 130 19.69 -2.51 -1.35
C THR A 130 20.40 -2.79 -2.68
N GLU A 131 20.04 -3.87 -3.38
CA GLU A 131 20.61 -4.20 -4.69
C GLU A 131 20.05 -3.33 -5.83
N VAL A 132 18.83 -2.79 -5.71
CA VAL A 132 18.15 -2.10 -6.82
C VAL A 132 17.84 -0.63 -6.53
N ILE A 133 17.82 -0.20 -5.27
CA ILE A 133 17.33 1.12 -4.89
C ILE A 133 18.05 2.28 -5.58
N ARG A 134 19.34 2.11 -5.91
CA ARG A 134 20.15 3.12 -6.63
C ARG A 134 19.82 3.23 -8.12
N GLU A 135 19.13 2.24 -8.67
CA GLU A 135 18.69 2.19 -10.06
C GLU A 135 17.27 2.70 -10.24
N LEU A 136 16.50 2.82 -9.15
CA LEU A 136 15.12 3.28 -9.18
C LEU A 136 15.07 4.80 -9.10
N SER A 137 14.24 5.41 -9.95
CA SER A 137 13.99 6.85 -9.93
C SER A 137 12.94 7.25 -8.89
N CYS A 138 11.93 6.40 -8.67
CA CYS A 138 10.86 6.66 -7.73
C CYS A 138 11.20 6.22 -6.28
N PRO A 139 10.66 6.92 -5.26
CA PRO A 139 10.79 6.50 -3.87
C PRO A 139 10.06 5.17 -3.58
N ILE A 140 10.63 4.42 -2.63
CA ILE A 140 10.02 3.20 -2.08
C ILE A 140 9.30 3.51 -0.77
N VAL A 141 8.03 3.15 -0.69
CA VAL A 141 7.23 3.12 0.54
C VAL A 141 7.08 1.68 0.99
N LEU A 142 7.50 1.36 2.21
CA LEU A 142 7.35 0.01 2.75
C LEU A 142 5.96 -0.16 3.37
N PHE A 143 5.27 -1.25 3.05
CA PHE A 143 3.99 -1.61 3.66
C PHE A 143 4.18 -2.84 4.56
N THR A 144 3.85 -2.71 5.84
CA THR A 144 3.92 -3.84 6.77
C THR A 144 2.99 -3.65 7.96
N TYR A 145 2.80 -4.70 8.76
CA TYR A 145 1.98 -4.66 9.96
C TYR A 145 2.83 -4.30 11.19
N TYR A 146 2.19 -3.86 12.26
CA TYR A 146 2.90 -3.33 13.43
C TYR A 146 3.69 -4.40 14.19
N ASN A 147 3.17 -5.63 14.28
CA ASN A 147 3.84 -6.70 15.02
C ASN A 147 5.26 -7.05 14.50
N PRO A 148 5.51 -7.17 13.18
CA PRO A 148 6.87 -7.25 12.62
C PRO A 148 7.81 -6.12 13.06
N ILE A 149 7.31 -4.89 13.17
CA ILE A 149 8.05 -3.72 13.63
C ILE A 149 8.41 -3.89 15.11
N LEU A 150 7.42 -4.21 15.94
CA LEU A 150 7.60 -4.44 17.39
C LEU A 150 8.63 -5.54 17.67
N LYS A 151 8.57 -6.67 16.96
CA LYS A 151 9.53 -7.78 17.13
C LYS A 151 10.97 -7.40 16.80
N ASN A 152 11.18 -6.43 15.92
CA ASN A 152 12.51 -5.91 15.62
C ASN A 152 12.96 -4.80 16.59
N GLY A 153 12.03 -4.24 17.37
CA GLY A 153 12.18 -2.97 18.06
C GLY A 153 12.03 -1.80 17.09
N VAL A 154 11.15 -0.83 17.41
CA VAL A 154 10.77 0.27 16.52
C VAL A 154 11.99 1.03 15.99
N ARG A 155 12.89 1.46 16.87
CA ARG A 155 14.12 2.18 16.50
C ARG A 155 15.03 1.38 15.57
N ASN A 156 15.25 0.11 15.87
CA ASN A 156 16.09 -0.78 15.05
C ASN A 156 15.44 -1.07 13.69
N PHE A 157 14.10 -1.20 13.66
CA PHE A 157 13.36 -1.31 12.40
C PHE A 157 13.54 -0.06 11.54
N MET A 158 13.34 1.14 12.10
CA MET A 158 13.51 2.41 11.39
C MET A 158 14.92 2.57 10.82
N ALA A 159 15.94 2.30 11.63
CA ALA A 159 17.33 2.34 11.19
C ALA A 159 17.59 1.38 10.00
N LYS A 160 17.09 0.14 10.08
CA LYS A 160 17.26 -0.87 9.01
C LYS A 160 16.59 -0.46 7.70
N ILE A 161 15.34 0.01 7.75
CA ILE A 161 14.64 0.40 6.52
C ILE A 161 15.27 1.66 5.91
N LYS A 162 15.71 2.61 6.74
CA LYS A 162 16.42 3.80 6.26
C LYS A 162 17.74 3.44 5.59
N GLN A 163 18.52 2.54 6.19
CA GLN A 163 19.75 2.04 5.60
C GLN A 163 19.51 1.34 4.25
N ALA A 164 18.36 0.69 4.08
CA ALA A 164 17.96 0.06 2.82
C ALA A 164 17.49 1.05 1.74
N GLY A 165 17.39 2.34 2.07
CA GLY A 165 16.93 3.40 1.16
C GLY A 165 15.40 3.50 1.03
N VAL A 166 14.66 3.00 2.01
CA VAL A 166 13.20 3.24 2.10
C VAL A 166 12.94 4.72 2.42
N HIS A 167 11.91 5.28 1.80
CA HIS A 167 11.52 6.69 1.94
C HIS A 167 10.29 6.86 2.83
N GLY A 168 9.30 5.96 2.69
CA GLY A 168 8.07 6.00 3.48
C GLY A 168 7.68 4.67 4.10
N LEU A 169 6.73 4.72 5.02
CA LEU A 169 6.19 3.55 5.73
C LEU A 169 4.67 3.67 5.87
N VAL A 170 3.96 2.58 5.56
CA VAL A 170 2.53 2.40 5.81
C VAL A 170 2.34 1.24 6.79
N VAL A 171 1.56 1.48 7.85
CA VAL A 171 1.22 0.48 8.88
C VAL A 171 -0.30 0.45 9.08
N PRO A 172 -1.03 -0.42 8.38
CA PRO A 172 -2.50 -0.35 8.29
C PRO A 172 -3.21 -0.72 9.60
N ASP A 173 -2.55 -1.47 10.50
CA ASP A 173 -3.11 -1.98 11.75
C ASP A 173 -2.80 -1.09 12.97
N LEU A 174 -2.18 0.08 12.78
CA LEU A 174 -1.82 1.00 13.86
C LEU A 174 -2.73 2.24 13.87
N PRO A 175 -3.65 2.39 14.85
CA PRO A 175 -4.50 3.56 14.94
C PRO A 175 -3.68 4.80 15.35
N LEU A 176 -4.14 5.99 14.92
CA LEU A 176 -3.47 7.29 15.14
C LEU A 176 -2.95 7.45 16.58
N GLU A 177 -3.74 7.10 17.58
CA GLU A 177 -3.42 7.26 19.00
C GLU A 177 -2.16 6.49 19.41
N GLU A 178 -1.92 5.33 18.80
CA GLU A 178 -0.79 4.45 19.08
C GLU A 178 0.43 4.75 18.21
N THR A 179 0.32 5.69 17.25
CA THR A 179 1.42 6.04 16.34
C THR A 179 2.51 6.89 16.98
N THR A 180 2.33 7.43 18.19
CA THR A 180 3.25 8.41 18.79
C THR A 180 4.73 7.97 18.76
N LEU A 181 5.02 6.75 19.21
CA LEU A 181 6.39 6.21 19.18
C LEU A 181 6.89 6.01 17.75
N LEU A 182 6.03 5.48 16.87
CA LEU A 182 6.38 5.20 15.48
C LEU A 182 6.67 6.49 14.71
N ARG A 183 5.85 7.54 14.89
CA ARG A 183 6.02 8.87 14.29
C ARG A 183 7.32 9.52 14.73
N SER A 184 7.60 9.53 16.04
CA SER A 184 8.85 10.08 16.56
C SER A 184 10.08 9.39 15.95
N GLU A 185 10.09 8.06 15.92
CA GLU A 185 11.19 7.30 15.33
C GLU A 185 11.29 7.47 13.81
N ALA A 186 10.16 7.57 13.10
CA ALA A 186 10.12 7.84 11.66
C ALA A 186 10.73 9.22 11.34
N THR A 187 10.33 10.27 12.06
CA THR A 187 10.91 11.62 11.92
C THR A 187 12.42 11.62 12.19
N MET A 188 12.88 10.97 13.27
CA MET A 188 14.32 10.89 13.58
C MET A 188 15.15 10.20 12.49
N HIS A 189 14.55 9.30 11.71
CA HIS A 189 15.23 8.57 10.64
C HIS A 189 14.92 9.12 9.23
N ASN A 190 14.19 10.24 9.13
CA ASN A 190 13.72 10.79 7.85
C ASN A 190 12.98 9.72 7.02
N ILE A 191 12.00 9.07 7.64
CA ILE A 191 11.03 8.17 7.02
C ILE A 191 9.66 8.85 7.11
N GLU A 192 8.97 8.97 5.99
CA GLU A 192 7.62 9.53 5.95
C GLU A 192 6.61 8.47 6.39
N LEU A 193 5.99 8.67 7.56
CA LEU A 193 4.91 7.78 8.02
C LEU A 193 3.60 8.22 7.38
N VAL A 194 3.13 7.43 6.42
CA VAL A 194 1.87 7.64 5.71
C VAL A 194 0.73 7.03 6.53
N LEU A 195 -0.26 7.84 6.86
CA LEU A 195 -1.44 7.45 7.61
C LEU A 195 -2.67 7.29 6.73
N LEU A 196 -3.56 6.40 7.16
CA LEU A 196 -4.76 6.04 6.42
C LEU A 196 -6.00 6.73 6.98
N THR A 197 -6.88 7.17 6.10
CA THR A 197 -8.26 7.56 6.41
C THR A 197 -9.24 6.75 5.57
N THR A 198 -10.47 6.59 6.04
CA THR A 198 -11.50 5.75 5.41
C THR A 198 -12.85 6.47 5.33
N PRO A 199 -13.83 5.97 4.54
CA PRO A 199 -15.14 6.60 4.42
C PRO A 199 -15.97 6.60 5.70
N THR A 200 -15.55 5.82 6.70
CA THR A 200 -16.19 5.73 8.02
C THR A 200 -15.43 6.53 9.08
N THR A 201 -14.32 7.18 8.72
CA THR A 201 -13.54 8.00 9.65
C THR A 201 -14.29 9.30 9.92
N PRO A 202 -14.58 9.65 11.19
CA PRO A 202 -15.23 10.92 11.52
C PRO A 202 -14.38 12.12 11.09
N THR A 203 -15.00 13.23 10.70
CA THR A 203 -14.32 14.43 10.18
C THR A 203 -13.23 14.96 11.11
N GLU A 204 -13.48 15.03 12.42
CA GLU A 204 -12.47 15.51 13.38
C GLU A 204 -11.24 14.58 13.42
N ARG A 205 -11.46 13.27 13.41
CA ARG A 205 -10.37 12.28 13.33
C ARG A 205 -9.63 12.36 12.00
N MET A 206 -10.33 12.61 10.89
CA MET A 206 -9.72 12.81 9.58
C MET A 206 -8.76 14.01 9.60
N LYS A 207 -9.15 15.15 10.19
CA LYS A 207 -8.28 16.33 10.35
C LYS A 207 -7.03 16.02 11.17
N GLU A 208 -7.15 15.22 12.23
CA GLU A 208 -6.00 14.80 13.03
C GLU A 208 -5.05 13.90 12.24
N ILE A 209 -5.61 12.95 11.46
CA ILE A 209 -4.85 12.05 10.58
C ILE A 209 -4.12 12.84 9.51
N THR A 210 -4.78 13.75 8.80
CA THR A 210 -4.16 14.54 7.73
C THR A 210 -3.04 15.43 8.26
N LYS A 211 -3.22 16.01 9.45
CA LYS A 211 -2.17 16.77 10.14
C LYS A 211 -0.98 15.89 10.53
N ALA A 212 -1.22 14.66 10.99
CA ALA A 212 -0.19 13.76 11.49
C ALA A 212 0.54 12.93 10.41
N SER A 213 -0.06 12.74 9.23
CA SER A 213 0.49 11.98 8.10
C SER A 213 1.65 12.73 7.45
N GLU A 214 2.68 12.04 7.01
CA GLU A 214 3.79 12.61 6.24
C GLU A 214 3.81 12.03 4.81
N GLY A 215 4.42 12.75 3.87
CA GLY A 215 4.43 12.41 2.45
C GLY A 215 3.08 12.66 1.77
N PHE A 216 2.11 11.78 2.02
CA PHE A 216 0.75 11.88 1.51
C PHE A 216 -0.28 11.33 2.50
N VAL A 217 -1.55 11.55 2.22
CA VAL A 217 -2.67 10.94 2.96
C VAL A 217 -3.21 9.78 2.16
N TYR A 218 -3.24 8.58 2.75
CA TYR A 218 -3.78 7.38 2.11
C TYR A 218 -5.30 7.32 2.35
N LEU A 219 -6.10 7.62 1.33
CA LEU A 219 -7.56 7.46 1.37
C LEU A 219 -7.95 6.05 0.90
N VAL A 220 -8.51 5.25 1.81
CA VAL A 220 -9.07 3.93 1.48
C VAL A 220 -10.45 4.13 0.84
N SER A 221 -10.67 3.63 -0.38
CA SER A 221 -11.88 3.91 -1.16
C SER A 221 -13.13 3.09 -0.74
N ALA A 222 -12.95 2.04 0.08
CA ALA A 222 -14.01 1.11 0.44
C ALA A 222 -13.93 0.62 1.88
N VAL A 223 -15.09 0.34 2.47
CA VAL A 223 -15.20 -0.38 3.75
C VAL A 223 -15.01 -1.88 3.46
N GLY A 224 -13.93 -2.46 3.96
CA GLY A 224 -13.56 -3.87 3.77
C GLY A 224 -12.06 -4.07 3.49
N VAL A 225 -11.70 -5.25 2.98
CA VAL A 225 -10.31 -5.62 2.64
C VAL A 225 -9.96 -5.29 1.18
N THR A 226 -8.66 -5.30 0.84
CA THR A 226 -8.17 -4.97 -0.52
C THR A 226 -8.78 -5.85 -1.63
N GLY A 227 -9.16 -5.25 -2.75
CA GLY A 227 -9.60 -5.99 -3.96
C GLY A 227 -11.01 -6.62 -3.91
N ALA A 228 -11.85 -6.26 -2.94
CA ALA A 228 -13.16 -6.87 -2.75
C ALA A 228 -14.28 -6.36 -3.70
N ARG A 229 -14.06 -5.31 -4.52
CA ARG A 229 -15.14 -4.67 -5.30
C ARG A 229 -14.75 -4.37 -6.74
N SER A 230 -15.77 -4.34 -7.61
CA SER A 230 -15.68 -4.04 -9.04
C SER A 230 -16.00 -2.58 -9.39
N ASN A 231 -16.64 -1.80 -8.50
CA ASN A 231 -17.01 -0.40 -8.75
C ASN A 231 -16.42 0.52 -7.67
N VAL A 232 -15.96 1.71 -8.07
CA VAL A 232 -15.49 2.76 -7.16
C VAL A 232 -16.69 3.38 -6.43
N ASN A 233 -16.56 3.57 -5.11
CA ASN A 233 -17.61 4.15 -4.28
C ASN A 233 -17.76 5.65 -4.55
N LEU A 234 -18.95 6.11 -4.96
CA LEU A 234 -19.22 7.53 -5.24
C LEU A 234 -18.97 8.45 -4.03
N ARG A 235 -19.01 7.91 -2.80
CA ARG A 235 -18.67 8.67 -1.58
C ARG A 235 -17.20 9.13 -1.58
N VAL A 236 -16.32 8.50 -2.36
CA VAL A 236 -14.90 8.85 -2.43
C VAL A 236 -14.71 10.25 -3.03
N GLU A 237 -15.50 10.63 -4.03
CA GLU A 237 -15.44 11.97 -4.63
C GLU A 237 -15.68 13.06 -3.58
N HIS A 238 -16.77 12.92 -2.81
CA HIS A 238 -17.10 13.87 -1.74
C HIS A 238 -16.05 13.90 -0.62
N LEU A 239 -15.59 12.73 -0.18
CA LEU A 239 -14.57 12.62 0.87
C LEU A 239 -13.23 13.23 0.46
N LEU A 240 -12.85 13.05 -0.79
CA LEU A 240 -11.64 13.62 -1.35
C LEU A 240 -11.71 15.16 -1.30
N GLN A 241 -12.85 15.74 -1.69
CA GLN A 241 -13.09 17.18 -1.57
C GLN A 241 -13.03 17.66 -0.10
N GLU A 242 -13.66 16.96 0.83
CA GLU A 242 -13.60 17.27 2.27
C GLU A 242 -12.17 17.23 2.82
N ILE A 243 -11.39 16.21 2.45
CA ILE A 243 -10.00 16.08 2.90
C ILE A 243 -9.16 17.24 2.36
N LYS A 244 -9.29 17.56 1.07
CA LYS A 244 -8.53 18.67 0.45
C LYS A 244 -8.91 20.05 1.00
N GLN A 245 -10.07 20.20 1.64
CA GLN A 245 -10.43 21.44 2.35
C GLN A 245 -9.67 21.63 3.67
N VAL A 246 -9.07 20.57 4.24
CA VAL A 246 -8.43 20.61 5.56
C VAL A 246 -6.93 20.31 5.52
N THR A 247 -6.36 20.00 4.35
CA THR A 247 -4.93 19.74 4.18
C THR A 247 -4.46 20.10 2.78
N ASP A 248 -3.24 20.64 2.68
CA ASP A 248 -2.53 20.87 1.41
C ASP A 248 -1.67 19.66 1.00
N LYS A 249 -1.61 18.61 1.85
CA LYS A 249 -0.87 17.38 1.55
C LYS A 249 -1.55 16.60 0.41
N PRO A 250 -0.78 15.95 -0.49
CA PRO A 250 -1.34 15.08 -1.51
C PRO A 250 -2.22 13.99 -0.92
N VAL A 251 -3.35 13.71 -1.58
CA VAL A 251 -4.27 12.63 -1.20
C VAL A 251 -4.24 11.54 -2.26
N ALA A 252 -3.68 10.38 -1.90
CA ALA A 252 -3.64 9.22 -2.78
C ALA A 252 -4.75 8.23 -2.41
N VAL A 253 -5.54 7.82 -3.40
CA VAL A 253 -6.68 6.93 -3.19
C VAL A 253 -6.28 5.50 -3.50
N GLY A 254 -6.53 4.58 -2.57
CA GLY A 254 -6.26 3.16 -2.73
C GLY A 254 -7.48 2.28 -2.48
N PHE A 255 -7.28 0.97 -2.68
CA PHE A 255 -8.28 -0.10 -2.57
C PHE A 255 -9.31 -0.09 -3.71
N GLY A 256 -9.59 -1.26 -4.31
CA GLY A 256 -10.63 -1.41 -5.34
C GLY A 256 -10.29 -0.88 -6.74
N ILE A 257 -9.16 -0.20 -6.92
CA ILE A 257 -8.66 0.27 -8.22
C ILE A 257 -8.03 -0.91 -8.96
N SER A 258 -8.45 -1.15 -10.20
CA SER A 258 -8.03 -2.33 -10.96
C SER A 258 -8.07 -2.15 -12.48
N THR A 259 -8.75 -1.12 -13.00
CA THR A 259 -8.79 -0.83 -14.44
C THR A 259 -8.33 0.61 -14.71
N PRO A 260 -7.90 0.91 -15.95
CA PRO A 260 -7.58 2.28 -16.36
C PRO A 260 -8.74 3.26 -16.15
N GLU A 261 -9.99 2.80 -16.32
CA GLU A 261 -11.19 3.62 -16.11
C GLU A 261 -11.36 4.01 -14.64
N HIS A 262 -11.10 3.10 -13.70
CA HIS A 262 -11.11 3.43 -12.26
C HIS A 262 -10.07 4.49 -11.94
N ALA A 263 -8.86 4.34 -12.50
CA ALA A 263 -7.78 5.28 -12.27
C ALA A 263 -8.11 6.67 -12.83
N LYS A 264 -8.61 6.73 -14.07
CA LYS A 264 -9.06 7.96 -14.72
C LYS A 264 -10.22 8.63 -13.96
N GLN A 265 -11.17 7.85 -13.45
CA GLN A 265 -12.30 8.35 -12.68
C GLN A 265 -11.84 9.01 -11.38
N ILE A 266 -10.99 8.32 -10.61
CA ILE A 266 -10.45 8.82 -9.34
C ILE A 266 -9.58 10.06 -9.57
N ALA A 267 -8.79 10.05 -10.63
CA ALA A 267 -8.05 11.21 -11.10
C ALA A 267 -8.97 12.40 -11.41
N GLY A 268 -10.04 12.17 -12.15
CA GLY A 268 -11.04 13.18 -12.50
C GLY A 268 -11.78 13.76 -11.29
N TRP A 269 -11.88 13.01 -10.19
CA TRP A 269 -12.42 13.50 -8.91
C TRP A 269 -11.44 14.39 -8.13
N GLY A 270 -10.20 14.55 -8.61
CA GLY A 270 -9.19 15.44 -8.04
C GLY A 270 -8.20 14.76 -7.09
N ALA A 271 -8.04 13.43 -7.18
CA ALA A 271 -7.06 12.70 -6.40
C ALA A 271 -5.64 13.07 -6.86
N ASP A 272 -4.72 13.23 -5.92
CA ASP A 272 -3.32 13.55 -6.24
C ASP A 272 -2.51 12.27 -6.52
N GLY A 273 -3.08 11.09 -6.23
CA GLY A 273 -2.51 9.80 -6.62
C GLY A 273 -3.51 8.64 -6.60
N VAL A 274 -3.16 7.56 -7.31
CA VAL A 274 -3.89 6.29 -7.28
C VAL A 274 -3.00 5.15 -6.83
N ILE A 275 -3.53 4.29 -5.95
CA ILE A 275 -2.80 3.16 -5.35
C ILE A 275 -3.42 1.84 -5.82
N ILE A 276 -2.64 1.06 -6.58
CA ILE A 276 -3.09 -0.18 -7.20
C ILE A 276 -2.23 -1.35 -6.73
N GLY A 277 -2.83 -2.28 -5.98
CA GLY A 277 -2.12 -3.45 -5.47
C GLY A 277 -2.62 -4.78 -5.99
N SER A 278 -3.83 -5.19 -5.58
CA SER A 278 -4.35 -6.53 -5.90
C SER A 278 -4.34 -6.83 -7.39
N ALA A 279 -4.58 -5.82 -8.25
CA ALA A 279 -4.53 -6.02 -9.70
C ALA A 279 -3.09 -6.29 -10.21
N VAL A 280 -2.09 -5.59 -9.70
CA VAL A 280 -0.67 -5.83 -10.05
C VAL A 280 -0.21 -7.20 -9.55
N VAL A 281 -0.52 -7.52 -8.29
CA VAL A 281 -0.19 -8.82 -7.69
C VAL A 281 -0.88 -9.95 -8.44
N ARG A 282 -2.10 -9.74 -8.93
CA ARG A 282 -2.83 -10.71 -9.76
C ARG A 282 -2.11 -10.98 -11.09
N GLN A 283 -1.61 -9.95 -11.78
CA GLN A 283 -0.85 -10.15 -13.02
C GLN A 283 0.39 -11.04 -12.82
N LEU A 284 1.12 -10.86 -11.70
CA LEU A 284 2.28 -11.69 -11.35
C LEU A 284 1.88 -13.11 -10.89
N GLY A 285 0.81 -13.20 -10.11
CA GLY A 285 0.37 -14.45 -9.48
C GLY A 285 -0.35 -15.42 -10.43
N GLU A 286 -1.05 -14.90 -11.44
CA GLU A 286 -1.81 -15.70 -12.42
C GLU A 286 -1.02 -15.99 -13.70
N ALA A 287 0.22 -15.51 -13.82
CA ALA A 287 1.04 -15.78 -14.99
C ALA A 287 1.57 -17.23 -15.01
N ALA A 288 1.70 -17.80 -16.21
CA ALA A 288 2.22 -19.16 -16.38
C ALA A 288 3.73 -19.26 -16.08
N SER A 289 4.47 -18.15 -16.17
CA SER A 289 5.90 -18.06 -15.88
C SER A 289 6.26 -16.68 -15.30
N PRO A 290 7.42 -16.55 -14.64
CA PRO A 290 7.94 -15.25 -14.21
C PRO A 290 8.05 -14.24 -15.35
N GLU A 291 8.55 -14.64 -16.51
CA GLU A 291 8.72 -13.78 -17.69
C GLU A 291 7.38 -13.26 -18.20
N GLU A 292 6.36 -14.12 -18.25
CA GLU A 292 5.01 -13.71 -18.61
C GLU A 292 4.41 -12.76 -17.57
N GLY A 293 4.66 -13.01 -16.28
CA GLY A 293 4.23 -12.11 -15.21
C GLY A 293 4.85 -10.72 -15.35
N LEU A 294 6.14 -10.65 -15.68
CA LEU A 294 6.84 -9.37 -15.93
C LEU A 294 6.26 -8.63 -17.13
N ARG A 295 5.96 -9.32 -18.23
CA ARG A 295 5.31 -8.72 -19.40
C ARG A 295 3.91 -8.20 -19.07
N ARG A 296 3.10 -9.00 -18.35
CA ARG A 296 1.74 -8.63 -17.93
C ARG A 296 1.73 -7.40 -17.02
N ILE A 297 2.66 -7.27 -16.06
CA ILE A 297 2.73 -6.06 -15.24
C ILE A 297 3.20 -4.84 -16.04
N GLU A 298 4.08 -5.02 -17.02
CA GLU A 298 4.56 -3.92 -17.87
C GLU A 298 3.42 -3.35 -18.70
N GLU A 299 2.69 -4.23 -19.41
CA GLU A 299 1.51 -3.87 -20.21
C GLU A 299 0.43 -3.22 -19.32
N TYR A 300 0.17 -3.81 -18.16
CA TYR A 300 -0.81 -3.28 -17.21
C TYR A 300 -0.41 -1.90 -16.67
N ALA A 301 0.82 -1.73 -16.19
CA ALA A 301 1.30 -0.45 -15.65
C ALA A 301 1.27 0.66 -16.70
N LYS A 302 1.67 0.36 -17.95
CA LYS A 302 1.55 1.29 -19.09
C LYS A 302 0.10 1.66 -19.37
N SER A 303 -0.83 0.70 -19.32
CA SER A 303 -2.26 0.97 -19.54
C SER A 303 -2.84 1.91 -18.48
N ILE A 304 -2.43 1.78 -17.22
CA ILE A 304 -2.87 2.65 -16.14
C ILE A 304 -2.27 4.05 -16.31
N LYS A 305 -0.94 4.13 -16.51
CA LYS A 305 -0.26 5.44 -16.66
C LYS A 305 -0.80 6.22 -17.86
N ALA A 306 -1.14 5.55 -18.96
CA ALA A 306 -1.75 6.21 -20.13
C ALA A 306 -3.18 6.73 -19.90
N ALA A 307 -3.89 6.24 -18.88
CA ALA A 307 -5.26 6.66 -18.58
C ALA A 307 -5.35 7.83 -17.59
N ILE A 308 -4.23 8.19 -16.97
CA ILE A 308 -4.13 9.27 -16.00
C ILE A 308 -3.28 10.40 -16.62
N PRO A 309 -3.67 11.66 -16.47
CA PRO A 309 -2.89 12.82 -16.96
C PRO A 309 -1.47 12.90 -16.42
#